data_AF-Q6C7M3-F1
#
_entry.id   AF-Q6C7M3-F1
#
_cell.length_a   1.000
_cell.length_b   1.000
_cell.length_c   1.000
_cell.angle_alpha   90.00
_cell.angle_beta   90.00
_cell.angle_gamma   90.00
#
_symmetry.space_group_name_H-M   'P 1'
#
loop_
_entity.id
_entity.type
_entity.pdbx_description
1 polymer ?
#
loop_
_entity_poly.entity_id
_entity_poly.type
_entity_poly.pdbx_seq_one_letter_code
_entity_poly.pdbx_strand_id
1 'polypeptide(L)'
;MSIFAPVPDDPNSEEHDLLGISKLTESFSALTGAIDTRIDALVKETQDSINSQTEAYTEGEIAQCDETLEAMRRIMKQCDQIEQEFDKIAIIGEIAKDFQVRLAQAEKDLVELSQQ
;
A
#
# COMPACT_ATOMS: atom_id res chain seq x y z
N MET A 1 -78.30 -14.70 -32.04
CA MET A 1 -78.43 -13.46 -31.24
C MET A 1 -78.62 -13.88 -29.80
N SER A 2 -77.56 -13.84 -28.98
CA SER A 2 -77.65 -14.11 -27.55
C SER A 2 -77.47 -12.78 -26.84
N ILE A 3 -78.54 -12.33 -26.19
CA ILE A 3 -78.62 -11.06 -25.47
C ILE A 3 -77.92 -11.29 -24.12
N PHE A 4 -76.71 -10.76 -23.97
CA PHE A 4 -75.99 -10.75 -22.70
C PHE A 4 -76.62 -9.65 -21.84
N ALA A 5 -77.54 -10.04 -20.96
CA ALA A 5 -78.03 -9.14 -19.92
C ALA A 5 -76.89 -8.87 -18.92
N PRO A 6 -76.70 -7.63 -18.45
CA PRO A 6 -75.75 -7.36 -17.38
C PRO A 6 -76.26 -8.03 -16.11
N VAL A 7 -75.39 -8.84 -15.50
CA VAL A 7 -75.58 -9.36 -14.14
C VAL A 7 -75.74 -8.14 -13.22
N PRO A 8 -76.79 -8.08 -12.38
CA PRO A 8 -76.99 -6.94 -11.49
C PRO A 8 -75.81 -6.86 -10.52
N ASP A 9 -75.22 -5.66 -10.40
CA ASP A 9 -74.24 -5.33 -9.37
C ASP A 9 -74.82 -5.71 -8.00
N ASP A 10 -74.22 -6.71 -7.37
CA ASP A 10 -74.50 -7.08 -6.00
C ASP A 10 -73.94 -5.96 -5.10
N PRO A 11 -74.79 -5.19 -4.38
CA PRO A 11 -74.35 -4.09 -3.54
C PRO A 11 -73.57 -4.56 -2.29
N ASN A 12 -73.33 -5.87 -2.13
CA ASN A 12 -72.55 -6.44 -1.03
C ASN A 12 -71.06 -6.68 -1.36
N SER A 13 -70.56 -6.14 -2.48
CA SER A 13 -69.16 -6.29 -2.91
C SER A 13 -68.14 -5.44 -2.11
N GLU A 14 -68.58 -4.69 -1.10
CA GLU A 14 -67.72 -3.85 -0.24
C GLU A 14 -67.20 -4.59 1.02
N GLU A 15 -67.31 -5.92 1.11
CA GLU A 15 -66.62 -6.72 2.15
C GLU A 15 -65.26 -7.26 1.66
N HIS A 16 -64.39 -6.40 1.12
CA HIS A 16 -63.06 -6.84 0.69
C HIS A 16 -61.92 -5.93 1.17
N ASP A 17 -61.88 -5.60 2.46
CA ASP A 17 -60.64 -5.54 3.28
C ASP A 17 -60.96 -5.15 4.76
N LEU A 18 -61.95 -5.80 5.39
CA LEU A 18 -62.39 -5.48 6.77
C LEU A 18 -61.28 -5.65 7.83
N LEU A 19 -60.21 -6.37 7.50
CA LEU A 19 -59.08 -6.67 8.37
C LEU A 19 -57.79 -5.92 8.00
N GLY A 20 -57.81 -5.08 6.95
CA GLY A 20 -56.64 -4.30 6.50
C GLY A 20 -55.47 -5.17 6.01
N ILE A 21 -55.75 -6.42 5.61
CA ILE A 21 -54.75 -7.42 5.25
C ILE A 21 -54.08 -7.04 3.92
N SER A 22 -54.82 -6.44 2.99
CA SER A 22 -54.25 -5.98 1.72
C SER A 22 -53.23 -4.88 1.96
N LYS A 23 -53.60 -3.87 2.74
CA LYS A 23 -52.71 -2.78 3.12
C LYS A 23 -51.47 -3.25 3.91
N LEU A 24 -51.64 -4.24 4.78
CA LEU A 24 -50.53 -4.84 5.52
C LEU A 24 -49.56 -5.58 4.59
N THR A 25 -50.09 -6.33 3.62
CA THR A 25 -49.30 -7.06 2.63
C THR A 25 -48.50 -6.13 1.72
N GLU A 26 -49.10 -5.04 1.27
CA GLU A 26 -48.41 -3.97 0.52
C GLU A 26 -47.30 -3.31 1.36
N SER A 27 -47.61 -2.97 2.62
CA SER A 27 -46.64 -2.37 3.54
C SER A 27 -45.47 -3.30 3.83
N PHE A 28 -45.73 -4.60 3.99
CA PHE A 28 -44.70 -5.61 4.18
C PHE A 28 -43.83 -5.76 2.93
N SER A 29 -44.44 -5.80 1.75
CA SER A 29 -43.71 -5.90 0.47
C SER A 29 -42.82 -4.69 0.23
N ALA A 30 -43.32 -3.48 0.55
CA ALA A 30 -42.54 -2.26 0.50
C ALA A 30 -41.36 -2.27 1.49
N LEU A 31 -41.58 -2.77 2.71
CA LEU A 31 -40.52 -2.90 3.72
C LEU A 31 -39.45 -3.89 3.27
N THR A 32 -39.84 -5.06 2.76
CA THR A 32 -38.89 -6.07 2.27
C THR A 32 -38.08 -5.51 1.10
N GLY A 33 -38.72 -4.85 0.13
CA GLY A 33 -38.00 -4.20 -0.97
C GLY A 33 -37.04 -3.09 -0.52
N ALA A 34 -37.41 -2.33 0.51
CA ALA A 34 -36.51 -1.33 1.11
C ALA A 34 -35.32 -1.97 1.84
N ILE A 35 -35.54 -3.10 2.52
CA ILE A 35 -34.48 -3.88 3.18
C ILE A 35 -33.52 -4.43 2.12
N ASP A 36 -34.02 -5.06 1.07
CA ASP A 36 -33.19 -5.62 -0.02
C ASP A 36 -32.35 -4.52 -0.67
N THR A 37 -32.96 -3.38 -0.99
CA THR A 37 -32.26 -2.20 -1.52
C THR A 37 -31.16 -1.73 -0.58
N ARG A 38 -31.41 -1.73 0.74
CA ARG A 38 -30.42 -1.31 1.73
C ARG A 38 -29.28 -2.32 1.86
N ILE A 39 -29.58 -3.62 1.78
CA ILE A 39 -28.59 -4.68 1.77
C ILE A 39 -27.67 -4.54 0.56
N ASP A 40 -28.24 -4.37 -0.63
CA ASP A 40 -27.45 -4.17 -1.86
C ASP A 40 -26.55 -2.94 -1.77
N ALA A 41 -27.08 -1.84 -1.22
CA ALA A 41 -26.29 -0.63 -0.99
C ALA A 41 -25.11 -0.87 -0.02
N LEU A 42 -25.34 -1.59 1.08
CA LEU A 42 -24.29 -1.92 2.05
C LEU A 42 -23.24 -2.87 1.47
N VAL A 43 -23.66 -3.85 0.67
CA VAL A 43 -22.73 -4.76 -0.02
C VAL A 43 -21.85 -3.97 -0.98
N LYS A 44 -22.43 -3.08 -1.78
CA LYS A 44 -21.68 -2.23 -2.70
C LYS A 44 -20.71 -1.31 -1.96
N GLU A 45 -21.17 -0.62 -0.92
CA GLU A 45 -20.34 0.28 -0.10
C GLU A 45 -19.17 -0.48 0.54
N THR A 46 -19.41 -1.70 1.02
CA THR A 46 -18.37 -2.57 1.59
C THR A 46 -17.35 -2.97 0.53
N GLN A 47 -17.79 -3.35 -0.66
CA GLN A 47 -16.90 -3.73 -1.76
C GLN A 47 -16.04 -2.54 -2.22
N ASP A 48 -16.66 -1.36 -2.38
CA ASP A 48 -15.97 -0.14 -2.79
C ASP A 48 -14.91 0.25 -1.73
N SER A 49 -15.24 0.14 -0.44
CA SER A 49 -14.33 0.39 0.67
C SER A 49 -13.12 -0.56 0.67
N ILE A 50 -13.37 -1.87 0.50
CA ILE A 50 -12.30 -2.88 0.43
C ILE A 50 -11.38 -2.63 -0.76
N ASN A 51 -11.94 -2.33 -1.93
CA ASN A 51 -11.16 -2.08 -3.14
C ASN A 51 -10.29 -0.84 -2.97
N SER A 52 -10.88 0.27 -2.53
CA SER A 52 -10.16 1.53 -2.31
C SER A 52 -9.05 1.37 -1.26
N GLN A 53 -9.31 0.63 -0.19
CA GLN A 53 -8.32 0.40 0.86
C GLN A 53 -7.18 -0.51 0.38
N THR A 54 -7.50 -1.52 -0.43
CA THR A 54 -6.50 -2.42 -1.01
C THR A 54 -5.58 -1.64 -1.97
N GLU A 55 -6.14 -0.81 -2.86
CA GLU A 55 -5.37 0.02 -3.79
C GLU A 55 -4.44 0.98 -3.03
N ALA A 56 -4.96 1.68 -2.01
CA ALA A 56 -4.18 2.63 -1.23
C ALA A 56 -3.00 2.00 -0.47
N TYR A 57 -3.22 0.84 0.17
CA TYR A 57 -2.14 0.14 0.88
C TYR A 57 -1.13 -0.48 -0.08
N THR A 58 -1.61 -1.18 -1.10
CA THR A 58 -0.70 -1.97 -1.96
C THR A 58 0.18 -1.07 -2.80
N GLU A 59 -0.36 0.00 -3.40
CA GLU A 59 0.45 0.87 -4.26
C GLU A 59 1.28 1.87 -3.46
N GLY A 60 0.71 2.44 -2.40
CA GLY A 60 1.38 3.44 -1.56
C GLY A 60 2.54 2.86 -0.75
N GLU A 61 2.32 1.72 -0.08
CA GLU A 61 3.35 1.11 0.76
C GLU A 61 4.46 0.47 -0.07
N ILE A 62 4.14 -0.16 -1.21
CA ILE A 62 5.17 -0.73 -2.10
C ILE A 62 6.05 0.37 -2.68
N ALA A 63 5.47 1.47 -3.17
CA ALA A 63 6.25 2.59 -3.70
C ALA A 63 7.20 3.18 -2.64
N GLN A 64 6.71 3.32 -1.39
CA GLN A 64 7.54 3.79 -0.28
C GLN A 64 8.65 2.80 0.09
N CYS A 65 8.37 1.50 0.04
CA CYS A 65 9.38 0.46 0.23
C CYS A 65 10.46 0.51 -0.85
N ASP A 66 10.08 0.68 -2.12
CA ASP A 66 11.02 0.78 -3.24
C ASP A 66 11.94 2.00 -3.10
N GLU A 67 11.40 3.17 -2.77
CA GLU A 67 12.20 4.38 -2.52
C GLU A 67 13.19 4.16 -1.37
N THR A 68 12.74 3.51 -0.30
CA THR A 68 13.58 3.20 0.86
C THR A 68 14.70 2.22 0.49
N LEU A 69 14.41 1.19 -0.32
CA LEU A 69 15.40 0.24 -0.81
C LEU A 69 16.44 0.91 -1.72
N GLU A 70 16.04 1.82 -2.59
CA GLU A 70 16.97 2.60 -3.41
C GLU A 70 17.88 3.48 -2.56
N ALA A 71 17.34 4.14 -1.53
CA ALA A 71 18.13 4.93 -0.59
C ALA A 71 19.15 4.05 0.15
N MET A 72 18.75 2.88 0.64
CA MET A 72 19.66 1.93 1.29
C MET A 72 20.76 1.44 0.35
N ARG A 73 20.43 1.11 -0.90
CA ARG A 73 21.42 0.71 -1.92
C ARG A 73 22.44 1.81 -2.19
N ARG A 74 22.00 3.07 -2.23
CA ARG A 74 22.89 4.22 -2.38
C ARG A 74 23.86 4.34 -1.20
N ILE A 75 23.36 4.18 0.02
CA ILE A 75 24.19 4.23 1.24
C ILE A 75 25.22 3.11 1.23
N MET A 76 24.83 1.87 0.92
CA MET A 76 25.78 0.75 0.83
C MET A 76 26.90 1.03 -0.18
N LYS A 77 26.56 1.56 -1.36
CA LYS A 77 27.56 1.94 -2.36
C LYS A 77 28.52 3.03 -1.84
N GLN A 78 28.03 3.98 -1.04
CA GLN A 78 28.87 4.99 -0.41
C GLN A 78 29.80 4.38 0.65
N CYS A 79 29.31 3.42 1.43
CA CYS A 79 30.14 2.67 2.37
C CYS A 79 31.26 1.90 1.65
N ASP A 80 30.94 1.19 0.56
CA ASP A 80 31.94 0.45 -0.24
C ASP A 80 33.01 1.40 -0.80
N GLN A 81 32.61 2.60 -1.23
CA GLN A 81 33.54 3.62 -1.71
C GLN A 81 34.46 4.12 -0.59
N ILE A 82 33.91 4.35 0.61
CA ILE A 82 34.69 4.78 1.77
C ILE A 82 35.69 3.69 2.18
N GLU A 83 35.28 2.42 2.16
CA GLU A 83 36.17 1.29 2.45
C GLU A 83 37.35 1.25 1.47
N GLN A 84 37.09 1.43 0.17
CA GLN A 84 38.16 1.53 -0.83
C GLN A 84 39.11 2.71 -0.58
N GLU A 85 38.60 3.85 -0.11
CA GLU A 85 39.47 4.99 0.26
C GLU A 85 40.32 4.67 1.49
N PHE A 86 39.79 3.94 2.48
CA PHE A 86 40.58 3.49 3.62
C PHE A 86 41.69 2.52 3.22
N ASP A 87 41.44 1.60 2.29
CA ASP A 87 42.46 0.71 1.74
C ASP A 87 43.60 1.49 1.07
N LYS A 88 43.26 2.53 0.28
CA LYS A 88 44.25 3.41 -0.33
C LYS A 88 45.09 4.14 0.71
N ILE A 89 44.44 4.67 1.76
CA ILE A 89 45.13 5.35 2.87
C ILE A 89 46.09 4.38 3.58
N ALA A 90 45.69 3.13 3.79
CA ALA A 90 46.55 2.11 4.40
C ALA A 90 47.80 1.85 3.56
N ILE A 91 47.65 1.73 2.24
CA ILE A 91 48.77 1.57 1.31
C ILE A 91 49.72 2.79 1.36
N ILE A 92 49.16 4.01 1.36
CA ILE A 92 49.95 5.24 1.50
C ILE A 92 50.72 5.24 2.84
N GLY A 93 50.09 4.76 3.91
CA GLY A 93 50.73 4.61 5.22
C GLY A 93 51.95 3.70 5.19
N GLU A 94 51.87 2.55 4.51
CA GLU A 94 53.00 1.65 4.34
C GLU A 94 54.13 2.27 3.49
N ILE A 95 53.78 2.99 2.43
CA ILE A 95 54.78 3.72 1.62
C ILE A 95 55.49 4.78 2.46
N ALA A 96 54.75 5.55 3.26
CA ALA A 96 55.32 6.57 4.12
C ALA A 96 56.26 5.97 5.18
N LYS A 97 55.89 4.81 5.73
CA LYS A 97 56.72 4.06 6.68
C LYS A 97 58.01 3.57 6.05
N ASP A 98 57.97 2.98 4.86
CA ASP A 98 59.18 2.57 4.11
C ASP A 98 60.08 3.77 3.82
N PHE A 99 59.50 4.89 3.40
CA PHE A 99 60.25 6.11 3.15
C PHE A 99 60.96 6.64 4.40
N GLN A 100 60.30 6.64 5.56
CA GLN A 100 60.92 7.02 6.83
C GLN A 100 62.11 6.13 7.20
N VAL A 101 61.99 4.82 7.01
CA VAL A 101 63.09 3.87 7.25
C VAL A 101 64.28 4.16 6.35
N ARG A 102 64.03 4.38 5.05
CA ARG A 102 65.08 4.68 4.07
C ARG A 102 65.75 6.02 4.34
N LEU A 103 65.00 7.02 4.76
CA LEU A 103 65.53 8.33 5.13
C LEU A 103 66.47 8.22 6.34
N ALA A 104 66.02 7.53 7.39
CA ALA A 104 66.82 7.32 8.59
C ALA A 104 68.12 6.54 8.30
N GLN A 105 68.08 5.57 7.38
CA GLN A 105 69.28 4.86 6.95
C GLN A 105 70.23 5.79 6.18
N ALA A 106 69.72 6.55 5.20
CA ALA A 106 70.53 7.49 4.43
C ALA A 106 71.17 8.57 5.31
N GLU A 107 70.47 9.05 6.35
CA GLU A 107 71.02 9.98 7.33
C GLU A 107 72.18 9.36 8.11
N LYS A 108 72.08 8.10 8.53
CA LYS A 108 73.18 7.38 9.20
C LYS A 108 74.38 7.23 8.28
N ASP A 109 74.15 6.77 7.05
CA ASP A 109 75.22 6.57 6.06
C ASP A 109 75.96 7.89 5.77
N LEU A 110 75.25 9.01 5.71
CA LEU A 110 75.84 10.34 5.52
C LEU A 110 76.70 10.75 6.71
N VAL A 111 76.22 10.52 7.94
CA VAL A 111 77.00 10.81 9.16
C VAL A 111 78.27 9.97 9.21
N GLU A 112 78.20 8.67 8.90
CA GLU A 112 79.37 7.79 8.87
C GLU A 112 80.41 8.21 7.84
N LEU A 113 79.96 8.59 6.63
CA LEU A 113 80.84 9.12 5.59
C LEU A 113 81.50 10.46 5.96
N SER A 114 80.81 11.30 6.75
CA SER A 114 81.37 12.59 7.19
C SER A 114 82.44 12.47 8.28
N GLN A 115 82.59 11.29 8.89
CA GLN A 115 83.56 10.99 9.95
C GLN A 115 84.81 10.24 9.45
N GLN A 116 84.82 9.80 8.19
CA GLN A 116 85.97 9.21 7.50
C GLN A 116 86.80 10.27 6.78
#